data_AF-A0A1I0N636-F1
#
_entry.id   AF-A0A1I0N636-F1
#
_cell.length_a   1.000
_cell.length_b   1.000
_cell.length_c   1.000
_cell.angle_alpha   90.00
_cell.angle_beta   90.00
_cell.angle_gamma   90.00
#
_symmetry.space_group_name_H-M   'P 1'
#
loop_
_entity.id
_entity.type
_entity.pdbx_description
1 polymer ?
#
loop_
_entity_poly.entity_id
_entity_poly.type
_entity_poly.pdbx_seq_one_letter_code
_entity_poly.pdbx_strand_id
1 'polypeptide(L)'
;MTFKKTEKEIIKAIVKYDEDAQKMGLSTYEYAFYTAVANNESAKELMGKDKLRELAVVLTETIRKNASIDWTIKENVRAKMKVAVKRLLRKYGYPPDMQLLATETVLKQAEKIAEEIVNND
;
A
#
# COMPACT_ATOMS: atom_id res chain seq x y z
N MET A 1 6.03 -3.61 -34.04
CA MET A 1 6.80 -4.60 -33.24
C MET A 1 6.83 -4.25 -31.74
N THR A 2 5.90 -3.43 -31.24
CA THR A 2 6.06 -2.75 -29.93
C THR A 2 5.20 -3.35 -28.81
N PHE A 3 4.20 -4.19 -29.11
CA PHE A 3 3.27 -4.73 -28.09
C PHE A 3 3.82 -5.92 -27.29
N LYS A 4 4.58 -6.83 -27.91
CA LYS A 4 5.15 -8.02 -27.22
C LYS A 4 6.27 -7.69 -26.22
N LYS A 5 6.92 -6.54 -26.36
CA LYS A 5 8.00 -6.13 -25.45
C LYS A 5 7.43 -5.67 -24.11
N THR A 6 6.32 -4.94 -24.13
CA THR A 6 5.63 -4.43 -22.95
C THR A 6 5.03 -5.54 -22.10
N GLU A 7 4.41 -6.54 -22.71
CA GLU A 7 3.76 -7.65 -22.00
C GLU A 7 4.78 -8.50 -21.21
N LYS A 8 5.96 -8.76 -21.80
CA LYS A 8 7.02 -9.54 -21.16
C LYS A 8 7.72 -8.78 -20.01
N GLU A 9 7.80 -7.46 -20.11
CA GLU A 9 8.31 -6.59 -19.03
C GLU A 9 7.31 -6.54 -17.88
N ILE A 10 6.02 -6.46 -18.17
CA ILE A 10 4.94 -6.50 -17.18
C ILE A 10 4.92 -7.85 -16.46
N ILE A 11 4.97 -8.97 -17.18
CA ILE A 11 5.00 -10.32 -16.58
C ILE A 11 6.24 -10.48 -15.69
N LYS A 12 7.42 -10.03 -16.14
CA LYS A 12 8.63 -10.07 -15.28
C LYS A 12 8.51 -9.18 -14.05
N ALA A 13 7.90 -8.01 -14.19
CA ALA A 13 7.68 -7.11 -13.06
C ALA A 13 6.74 -7.75 -12.04
N ILE A 14 5.67 -8.41 -12.49
CA ILE A 14 4.71 -9.14 -11.64
C ILE A 14 5.37 -10.34 -10.96
N VAL A 15 6.09 -11.18 -11.71
CA VAL A 15 6.79 -12.34 -11.13
C VAL A 15 7.82 -11.91 -10.09
N LYS A 16 8.57 -10.84 -10.38
CA LYS A 16 9.52 -10.27 -9.42
C LYS A 16 8.82 -9.67 -8.20
N TYR A 17 7.64 -9.08 -8.40
CA TYR A 17 6.75 -8.60 -7.33
C TYR A 17 6.38 -9.73 -6.38
N ASP A 18 5.97 -10.88 -6.93
CA ASP A 18 5.62 -12.09 -6.18
C ASP A 18 6.84 -12.67 -5.44
N GLU A 19 8.00 -12.76 -6.10
CA GLU A 19 9.23 -13.27 -5.48
C GLU A 19 9.73 -12.37 -4.33
N ASP A 20 9.70 -11.05 -4.51
CA ASP A 20 10.10 -10.09 -3.48
C ASP A 20 9.09 -10.04 -2.32
N ALA A 21 7.78 -10.15 -2.61
CA ALA A 21 6.73 -10.27 -1.61
C ALA A 21 6.93 -11.54 -0.76
N GLN A 22 7.15 -12.69 -1.40
CA GLN A 22 7.42 -13.96 -0.73
C GLN A 22 8.70 -13.93 0.11
N LYS A 23 9.79 -13.33 -0.40
CA LYS A 23 11.04 -13.14 0.37
C LYS A 23 10.85 -12.25 1.59
N MET A 24 9.91 -11.31 1.53
CA MET A 24 9.53 -10.46 2.66
C MET A 24 8.38 -11.05 3.47
N GLY A 25 7.89 -12.26 3.18
CA GLY A 25 6.73 -12.85 3.85
C GLY A 25 5.52 -11.92 3.89
N LEU A 26 5.32 -11.11 2.84
CA LEU A 26 4.20 -10.20 2.67
C LEU A 26 3.21 -10.80 1.67
N SER A 27 1.92 -10.68 1.94
CA SER A 27 0.88 -10.94 0.95
C SER A 27 0.91 -9.89 -0.17
N THR A 28 0.25 -10.19 -1.29
CA THR A 28 0.12 -9.28 -2.44
C THR A 28 -0.33 -7.88 -2.05
N TYR A 29 -1.32 -7.78 -1.15
CA TYR A 29 -1.81 -6.50 -0.66
C TYR A 29 -0.78 -5.79 0.22
N GLU A 30 -0.16 -6.50 1.18
CA GLU A 30 0.86 -5.91 2.05
C GLU A 30 2.06 -5.42 1.25
N TYR A 31 2.48 -6.15 0.23
CA TYR A 31 3.57 -5.74 -0.63
C TYR A 31 3.21 -4.52 -1.50
N ALA A 32 1.95 -4.38 -1.92
CA ALA A 32 1.46 -3.16 -2.57
C ALA A 32 1.57 -1.93 -1.66
N PHE A 33 1.19 -2.06 -0.40
CA PHE A 33 1.35 -0.98 0.58
C PHE A 33 2.81 -0.70 0.89
N TYR A 34 3.63 -1.74 1.06
CA TYR A 34 5.07 -1.62 1.24
C TYR A 34 5.69 -0.81 0.11
N THR A 35 5.36 -1.15 -1.14
CA THR A 35 5.88 -0.43 -2.30
C THR A 35 5.40 1.03 -2.31
N ALA A 36 4.14 1.30 -1.95
CA ALA A 36 3.60 2.66 -1.87
C ALA A 36 4.31 3.54 -0.83
N VAL A 37 4.63 2.99 0.35
CA VAL A 37 5.37 3.73 1.39
C VAL A 37 6.87 3.79 1.10
N ALA A 38 7.45 2.72 0.54
CA ALA A 38 8.87 2.62 0.21
C ALA A 38 9.25 3.38 -1.07
N ASN A 39 8.27 3.79 -1.90
CA ASN A 39 8.48 4.67 -3.04
C ASN A 39 8.88 6.09 -2.61
N ASN A 40 8.82 6.41 -1.31
CA ASN A 40 9.38 7.63 -0.77
C ASN A 40 10.81 7.37 -0.32
N GLU A 41 11.79 7.87 -1.08
CA GLU A 41 13.21 7.68 -0.80
C GLU A 41 13.57 8.12 0.62
N SER A 42 13.11 9.30 1.06
CA SER A 42 13.35 9.79 2.41
C SER A 42 12.80 8.88 3.51
N ALA A 43 11.65 8.24 3.28
CA ALA A 43 11.09 7.29 4.26
C ALA A 43 11.93 6.00 4.32
N LYS A 44 12.43 5.55 3.17
CA LYS A 44 13.31 4.38 3.08
C LYS A 44 14.66 4.62 3.74
N GLU A 45 15.25 5.79 3.54
CA GLU A 45 16.51 6.18 4.16
C GLU A 45 16.38 6.38 5.68
N LEU A 46 15.30 7.01 6.14
CA LEU A 46 15.10 7.31 7.56
C LEU A 46 14.57 6.14 8.38
N MET A 47 13.66 5.34 7.83
CA MET A 47 12.99 4.26 8.57
C MET A 47 13.66 2.91 8.38
N GLY A 48 14.29 2.68 7.23
CA GLY A 48 14.83 1.38 6.86
C GLY A 48 13.76 0.37 6.42
N LYS A 49 14.24 -0.74 5.84
CA LYS A 49 13.39 -1.76 5.21
C LYS A 49 12.46 -2.46 6.20
N ASP A 50 12.94 -2.82 7.38
CA ASP A 50 12.17 -3.55 8.39
C ASP A 50 10.98 -2.74 8.91
N LYS A 51 11.17 -1.46 9.25
CA LYS A 51 10.05 -0.60 9.69
C LYS A 51 9.02 -0.36 8.59
N LEU A 52 9.46 -0.22 7.34
CA LEU A 52 8.54 -0.07 6.20
C LEU A 52 7.72 -1.35 5.98
N ARG A 53 8.34 -2.53 6.15
CA ARG A 53 7.66 -3.82 6.09
C ARG A 53 6.60 -3.93 7.19
N GLU A 54 6.96 -3.64 8.44
CA GLU A 54 6.00 -3.66 9.55
C GLU A 54 4.85 -2.67 9.36
N LEU A 55 5.18 -1.45 8.90
CA LEU A 55 4.18 -0.43 8.58
C LEU A 55 3.21 -0.93 7.51
N ALA A 56 3.70 -1.60 6.47
CA ALA A 56 2.87 -2.15 5.41
C ALA A 56 1.87 -3.20 5.92
N VAL A 57 2.33 -4.15 6.72
CA VAL A 57 1.49 -5.17 7.36
C VAL A 57 0.37 -4.51 8.17
N VAL A 58 0.73 -3.55 9.03
CA VAL A 58 -0.26 -2.87 9.89
C VAL A 58 -1.20 -1.97 9.09
N LEU A 59 -0.72 -1.35 8.01
CA LEU A 59 -1.57 -0.59 7.09
C LEU A 59 -2.60 -1.51 6.44
N THR A 60 -2.19 -2.66 5.91
CA THR A 60 -3.11 -3.63 5.29
C THR A 60 -4.11 -4.16 6.29
N GLU A 61 -3.69 -4.52 7.50
CA GLU A 61 -4.61 -4.99 8.53
C GLU A 61 -5.62 -3.90 8.93
N THR A 62 -5.16 -2.66 9.07
CA THR A 62 -6.02 -1.51 9.37
C THR A 62 -7.03 -1.29 8.26
N ILE A 63 -6.59 -1.35 7.00
CA ILE A 63 -7.46 -1.16 5.84
C ILE A 63 -8.45 -2.31 5.76
N ARG A 64 -8.03 -3.56 5.88
CA ARG A 64 -8.91 -4.74 5.87
C ARG A 64 -9.97 -4.67 6.98
N LYS A 65 -9.59 -4.27 8.20
CA LYS A 65 -10.51 -4.04 9.32
C LYS A 65 -11.54 -2.94 9.02
N ASN A 66 -11.16 -1.91 8.28
CA ASN A 66 -12.06 -0.82 7.88
C ASN A 66 -12.81 -1.11 6.56
N ALA A 67 -12.31 -2.02 5.71
CA ALA A 67 -12.87 -2.37 4.41
C ALA A 67 -14.05 -3.34 4.51
N SER A 68 -14.19 -4.08 5.62
CA SER A 68 -15.46 -4.76 5.94
C SER A 68 -16.63 -3.79 6.15
N ILE A 69 -16.38 -2.48 6.26
CA ILE A 69 -17.41 -1.45 6.25
C ILE A 69 -17.60 -1.03 4.80
N ASP A 70 -18.83 -1.19 4.27
CA ASP A 70 -19.27 -0.75 2.95
C ASP A 70 -18.45 0.43 2.41
N TRP A 71 -17.50 0.14 1.53
CA TRP A 71 -16.68 1.14 0.84
C TRP A 71 -17.54 2.07 -0.05
N THR A 72 -18.75 1.60 -0.33
CA THR A 72 -19.90 2.30 -0.89
C THR A 72 -20.25 3.59 -0.14
N ILE A 73 -19.89 3.71 1.14
CA ILE A 73 -20.12 4.91 1.98
C ILE A 73 -18.91 5.87 1.87
N LYS A 74 -18.81 6.49 0.69
CA LYS A 74 -17.75 7.28 0.05
C LYS A 74 -16.92 8.32 0.84
N GLU A 75 -17.30 8.74 2.05
CA GLU A 75 -16.60 9.87 2.72
C GLU A 75 -16.20 9.59 4.17
N ASN A 76 -17.08 8.99 4.96
CA ASN A 76 -16.81 8.69 6.37
C ASN A 76 -15.71 7.63 6.55
N VAL A 77 -15.70 6.59 5.71
CA VAL A 77 -14.66 5.54 5.75
C VAL A 77 -13.31 6.13 5.35
N ARG A 78 -13.27 6.95 4.27
CA ARG A 78 -12.07 7.66 3.81
C ARG A 78 -11.51 8.59 4.89
N ALA A 79 -12.36 9.34 5.58
CA ALA A 79 -11.93 10.21 6.68
C ALA A 79 -11.33 9.40 7.84
N LYS A 80 -12.00 8.32 8.27
CA LYS A 80 -11.50 7.42 9.34
C LYS A 80 -10.16 6.78 8.96
N MET A 81 -10.04 6.28 7.73
CA MET A 81 -8.78 5.74 7.23
C MET A 81 -7.67 6.79 7.17
N LYS A 82 -7.97 7.99 6.65
CA LYS A 82 -6.97 9.07 6.59
C LYS A 82 -6.41 9.38 7.98
N VAL A 83 -7.27 9.40 9.01
CA VAL A 83 -6.84 9.57 10.40
C VAL A 83 -6.03 8.37 10.89
N ALA A 84 -6.46 7.14 10.62
CA ALA A 84 -5.75 5.93 11.03
C ALA A 84 -4.36 5.82 10.38
N VAL A 85 -4.27 6.00 9.06
CA VAL A 85 -3.02 6.00 8.28
C VAL A 85 -2.08 7.09 8.79
N LYS A 86 -2.56 8.32 8.99
CA LYS A 86 -1.74 9.39 9.58
C LYS A 86 -1.18 9.00 10.95
N ARG A 87 -2.01 8.43 11.82
CA ARG A 87 -1.57 7.97 13.14
C ARG A 87 -0.51 6.88 13.05
N LEU A 88 -0.67 5.93 12.13
CA LEU A 88 0.31 4.87 11.88
C LEU A 88 1.63 5.45 11.38
N LEU A 89 1.62 6.26 10.32
CA LEU A 89 2.82 6.90 9.79
C LEU A 89 3.60 7.64 10.90
N ARG A 90 2.91 8.42 11.72
CA ARG A 90 3.54 9.12 12.85
C ARG A 90 4.12 8.16 13.90
N LYS A 91 3.41 7.08 14.23
CA LYS A 91 3.84 6.08 15.22
C LYS A 91 5.13 5.36 14.79
N TYR A 92 5.26 5.07 13.49
CA TYR A 92 6.43 4.38 12.94
C TYR A 92 7.62 5.31 12.66
N GLY A 93 7.44 6.64 12.83
CA GLY A 93 8.50 7.63 12.62
C GLY A 93 8.61 8.12 11.17
N TYR A 94 7.51 8.07 10.42
CA TYR A 94 7.48 8.56 9.05
C TYR A 94 7.69 10.09 9.01
N PRO A 95 8.53 10.60 8.09
CA PRO A 95 8.80 12.03 7.95
C PRO A 95 7.51 12.86 7.75
N PRO A 96 7.27 13.93 8.55
CA PRO A 96 6.04 14.71 8.50
C PRO A 96 5.83 15.44 7.17
N ASP A 97 6.93 15.80 6.48
CA ASP A 97 6.95 16.41 5.15
C ASP A 97 6.38 15.48 4.07
N MET A 98 6.67 14.18 4.15
CA MET A 98 6.15 13.17 3.20
C MET A 98 4.91 12.45 3.70
N GLN A 99 4.49 12.67 4.95
CA GLN A 99 3.36 11.97 5.57
C GLN A 99 2.06 12.20 4.81
N LEU A 100 1.83 13.42 4.30
CA LEU A 100 0.64 13.74 3.52
C LEU A 100 0.61 12.91 2.22
N LEU A 101 1.71 12.94 1.47
CA LEU A 101 1.84 12.23 0.19
C LEU A 101 1.72 10.71 0.36
N ALA A 102 2.36 10.17 1.39
CA ALA A 102 2.26 8.75 1.73
C ALA A 102 0.83 8.37 2.11
N THR A 103 0.15 9.20 2.89
CA THR A 103 -1.26 8.97 3.26
C THR A 103 -2.14 8.93 2.01
N GLU A 104 -1.99 9.87 1.08
CA GLU A 104 -2.79 9.90 -0.14
C GLU A 104 -2.49 8.72 -1.07
N THR A 105 -1.23 8.35 -1.21
CA THR A 105 -0.81 7.18 -2.01
C THR A 105 -1.42 5.90 -1.44
N VAL A 106 -1.33 5.70 -0.12
CA VAL A 106 -1.93 4.55 0.57
C VAL A 106 -3.44 4.52 0.39
N LEU A 107 -4.12 5.66 0.53
CA LEU A 107 -5.58 5.73 0.32
C LEU A 107 -5.97 5.37 -1.12
N LYS A 108 -5.21 5.84 -2.13
CA LYS A 108 -5.46 5.48 -3.53
C LYS A 108 -5.24 3.99 -3.80
N GLN A 109 -4.21 3.38 -3.21
CA GLN A 109 -3.98 1.94 -3.35
C GLN A 109 -5.09 1.13 -2.67
N ALA A 110 -5.53 1.57 -1.48
CA ALA A 110 -6.65 0.96 -0.77
C ALA A 110 -7.95 1.03 -1.57
N GLU A 111 -8.22 2.17 -2.21
CA GLU A 111 -9.39 2.36 -3.06
C GLU A 111 -9.38 1.40 -4.25
N LYS A 112 -8.25 1.31 -4.98
CA LYS A 112 -8.09 0.36 -6.07
C LYS A 112 -8.29 -1.09 -5.64
N ILE A 113 -7.67 -1.49 -4.52
CA ILE A 113 -7.80 -2.85 -3.97
C ILE A 113 -9.25 -3.13 -3.58
N ALA A 114 -9.94 -2.18 -2.95
CA ALA A 114 -11.34 -2.34 -2.58
C ALA A 114 -12.25 -2.46 -3.82
N GLU A 115 -12.01 -1.65 -4.85
CA GLU A 115 -12.71 -1.77 -6.14
C GLU A 115 -12.45 -3.12 -6.81
N GLU A 116 -11.21 -3.63 -6.79
CA GLU A 116 -10.89 -4.95 -7.36
C GLU A 116 -11.54 -6.10 -6.57
N ILE A 117 -11.68 -5.98 -5.25
CA ILE A 117 -12.37 -6.97 -4.43
C ILE A 117 -13.87 -6.95 -4.75
N VAL A 118 -14.51 -5.77 -4.73
CA VAL A 118 -15.96 -5.63 -4.99
C VAL A 118 -16.35 -6.05 -6.41
N ASN A 119 -15.48 -5.86 -7.40
CA ASN A 119 -15.76 -6.25 -8.80
C ASN A 119 -15.48 -7.74 -9.11
N ASN A 120 -14.87 -8.49 -8.18
CA ASN A 120 -14.59 -9.94 -8.34
C ASN A 120 -15.58 -10.85 -7.59
N ASP A 121 -16.65 -10.29 -6.99
CA ASP A 121 -17.78 -11.01 -6.37
C ASP A 121 -19.01 -11.08 -7.30
#